data_AF-A0A6B3GKH5-F1
#
_entry.id   AF-A0A6B3GKH5-F1
#
_cell.length_a   1.000
_cell.length_b   1.000
_cell.length_c   1.000
_cell.angle_alpha   90.00
_cell.angle_beta   90.00
_cell.angle_gamma   90.00
#
_symmetry.space_group_name_H-M   'P 1'
#
loop_
_entity.id
_entity.type
_entity.pdbx_description
1 polymer ?
#
loop_
_entity_poly.entity_id
_entity_poly.type
_entity_poly.pdbx_seq_one_letter_code
_entity_poly.pdbx_strand_id
1 'polypeptide(L)'
;MIPYILVIIGGAVGESFGAILAVIGFLGLIAVAIWQLYQEGTTGQTIGKKAVGIRLLREADGRPLGFGMAFVRRLAHFLDSLACYIGWLWPLWDEKKQTFADKVCSSVVVKAN
;
A
#
# COMPACT_ATOMS: atom_id res chain seq x y z
N MET A 1 -8.78 -5.97 -7.99
CA MET A 1 -9.00 -6.67 -9.28
C MET A 1 -10.17 -6.05 -10.04
N ILE A 2 -11.41 -6.13 -9.55
CA ILE A 2 -12.62 -5.61 -10.23
C ILE A 2 -12.54 -4.12 -10.65
N PRO A 3 -12.15 -3.15 -9.80
CA PRO A 3 -12.13 -1.74 -10.21
C PRO A 3 -11.07 -1.42 -11.27
N TYR A 4 -9.94 -2.15 -11.29
CA TYR A 4 -8.91 -2.00 -12.32
C TYR A 4 -9.43 -2.39 -13.70
N ILE A 5 -10.21 -3.48 -13.78
CA ILE A 5 -10.77 -3.98 -15.03
C ILE A 5 -11.77 -2.97 -15.62
N LEU A 6 -12.58 -2.31 -14.78
CA LEU A 6 -13.54 -1.30 -15.23
C LEU A 6 -12.86 -0.06 -15.83
N VAL A 7 -11.73 0.38 -15.26
CA VAL A 7 -10.94 1.50 -15.84
C VAL A 7 -10.39 1.13 -17.21
N ILE A 8 -9.82 -0.07 -17.35
CA ILE A 8 -9.21 -0.53 -18.60
C ILE A 8 -10.27 -0.71 -19.69
N ILE A 9 -11.40 -1.34 -19.36
CA ILE A 9 -12.51 -1.53 -20.31
C ILE A 9 -13.12 -0.19 -20.69
N GLY A 10 -13.33 0.72 -19.73
CA GLY A 10 -13.90 2.04 -19.98
C GLY A 10 -13.10 2.87 -21.00
N GLY A 11 -11.77 2.73 -21.05
CA GLY A 11 -10.94 3.38 -22.07
C GLY A 11 -11.04 2.77 -23.48
N ALA A 12 -11.63 1.57 -23.62
CA ALA A 12 -11.69 0.82 -24.88
C ALA A 12 -13.10 0.74 -25.52
N VAL A 13 -14.15 1.15 -24.80
CA VAL A 13 -15.53 1.23 -25.31
C VAL A 13 -15.91 2.68 -25.64
N GLY A 14 -16.76 2.87 -26.66
CA GLY A 14 -17.08 4.18 -27.26
C GLY A 14 -17.47 5.31 -26.29
N GLU A 15 -17.27 6.54 -26.77
CA GLU A 15 -17.21 7.83 -26.06
C GLU A 15 -18.07 7.92 -24.77
N SER A 16 -19.39 7.71 -24.84
CA SER A 16 -20.26 7.97 -23.68
C SER A 16 -20.35 6.83 -22.66
N PHE A 17 -20.37 5.56 -23.10
CA PHE A 17 -20.49 4.42 -22.17
C PHE A 17 -19.13 4.07 -21.55
N GLY A 18 -18.05 4.21 -22.32
CA GLY A 18 -16.70 4.03 -21.83
C GLY A 18 -16.31 5.03 -20.75
N ALA A 19 -16.66 6.31 -20.93
CA ALA A 19 -16.42 7.35 -19.93
C ALA A 19 -17.10 7.04 -18.58
N ILE A 20 -18.34 6.56 -18.60
CA ILE A 20 -19.07 6.20 -17.37
C ILE A 20 -18.39 5.04 -16.65
N LEU A 21 -18.02 3.98 -17.37
CA LEU A 21 -17.31 2.83 -16.80
C LEU A 21 -15.93 3.21 -16.25
N ALA A 22 -15.22 4.10 -16.94
CA ALA A 22 -13.93 4.62 -16.50
C ALA A 22 -14.05 5.42 -15.20
N VAL A 23 -15.05 6.30 -15.08
CA VAL A 23 -15.32 7.08 -13.85
C VAL A 23 -15.68 6.15 -12.68
N ILE A 24 -16.59 5.20 -12.90
CA ILE A 24 -16.96 4.22 -11.86
C ILE A 24 -15.75 3.40 -11.43
N GLY A 25 -14.94 2.93 -12.39
CA GLY A 25 -13.71 2.21 -12.12
C GLY A 25 -12.73 3.05 -11.30
N PHE A 26 -12.53 4.31 -11.66
CA PHE A 26 -11.62 5.22 -10.98
C PHE A 26 -12.05 5.51 -9.54
N LEU A 27 -13.33 5.80 -9.32
CA LEU A 27 -13.89 5.95 -7.96
C LEU A 27 -13.74 4.67 -7.15
N GLY A 28 -13.96 3.51 -7.77
CA GLY A 28 -13.71 2.21 -7.16
C GLY A 28 -12.25 1.98 -6.76
N LEU A 29 -11.29 2.44 -7.58
CA LEU A 29 -9.86 2.37 -7.26
C LEU A 29 -9.52 3.20 -6.03
N ILE A 30 -10.02 4.44 -5.97
CA ILE A 30 -9.81 5.33 -4.82
C ILE A 30 -10.40 4.70 -3.56
N ALA A 31 -11.63 4.20 -3.63
CA ALA A 31 -12.29 3.58 -2.48
C ALA A 31 -11.49 2.37 -1.96
N VAL A 32 -11.01 1.50 -2.85
CA VAL A 32 -10.17 0.35 -2.47
C VAL A 32 -8.82 0.80 -1.91
N ALA A 33 -8.20 1.85 -2.46
CA ALA A 33 -6.94 2.36 -1.96
C ALA A 33 -7.07 2.91 -0.53
N ILE A 34 -8.10 3.73 -0.27
CA ILE A 34 -8.39 4.26 1.07
C ILE A 34 -8.71 3.13 2.04
N TRP A 35 -9.52 2.15 1.63
CA TRP A 35 -9.87 1.01 2.47
C TRP A 35 -8.66 0.16 2.84
N GLN A 36 -7.76 -0.13 1.88
CA GLN A 36 -6.52 -0.86 2.17
C GLN A 36 -5.61 -0.07 3.11
N LEU A 37 -5.51 1.24 2.92
CA LEU A 37 -4.74 2.12 3.78
C LEU A 37 -5.29 2.16 5.22
N TYR A 38 -6.61 2.18 5.35
CA TYR A 38 -7.30 2.05 6.62
C TYR A 38 -7.01 0.71 7.29
N GLN A 39 -7.10 -0.41 6.57
CA GLN A 39 -6.76 -1.72 7.13
C GLN A 39 -5.29 -1.80 7.56
N GLU A 40 -4.38 -1.31 6.73
CA GLU A 40 -2.96 -1.30 7.03
C GLU A 40 -2.64 -0.43 8.26
N GLY A 41 -3.25 0.75 8.38
CA GLY A 41 -3.04 1.64 9.52
C GLY A 41 -3.64 1.10 10.82
N THR A 42 -4.83 0.48 10.77
CA THR A 42 -5.54 0.03 11.98
C THR A 42 -5.15 -1.37 12.44
N THR A 43 -4.84 -2.27 11.50
CA THR A 43 -4.54 -3.69 11.81
C THR A 43 -3.09 -4.08 11.50
N GLY A 44 -2.36 -3.24 10.78
CA GLY A 44 -1.04 -3.60 10.23
C GLY A 44 -1.10 -4.56 9.05
N GLN A 45 -2.29 -4.99 8.60
CA GLN A 45 -2.43 -6.01 7.56
C GLN A 45 -3.39 -5.56 6.45
N THR A 46 -2.93 -5.71 5.22
CA THR A 46 -3.77 -5.74 4.02
C THR A 46 -4.12 -7.19 3.67
N ILE A 47 -5.03 -7.41 2.71
CA ILE A 47 -5.38 -8.75 2.23
C ILE A 47 -4.13 -9.58 1.85
N GLY A 48 -3.20 -8.98 1.09
CA GLY A 48 -1.97 -9.67 0.69
C GLY A 48 -1.06 -10.01 1.89
N LYS A 49 -0.94 -9.11 2.86
CA LYS A 49 -0.17 -9.36 4.09
C LYS A 49 -0.77 -10.47 4.94
N LYS A 50 -2.10 -10.56 5.01
CA LYS A 50 -2.81 -11.67 5.67
C LYS A 50 -2.50 -13.00 4.99
N ALA A 51 -2.51 -13.02 3.65
CA ALA A 51 -2.25 -14.24 2.88
C ALA A 51 -0.84 -14.83 3.13
N VAL A 52 0.16 -13.98 3.37
CA VAL A 52 1.54 -14.42 3.65
C VAL A 52 1.90 -14.41 5.14
N GLY A 53 0.93 -14.17 6.03
CA GLY A 53 1.15 -14.22 7.47
C GLY A 53 2.12 -13.15 8.01
N ILE A 54 2.05 -11.92 7.51
CA ILE A 54 2.88 -10.80 8.00
C ILE A 54 2.03 -9.61 8.44
N ARG A 55 2.59 -8.75 9.29
CA ARG A 55 1.96 -7.53 9.81
C ARG A 55 2.96 -6.40 9.96
N LEU A 56 2.54 -5.19 9.61
CA LEU A 56 3.29 -3.95 9.78
C LEU A 56 2.91 -3.30 11.11
N LEU A 57 3.90 -2.98 11.94
CA LEU A 57 3.72 -2.39 13.26
C LEU A 57 4.70 -1.23 13.45
N ARG A 58 4.40 -0.37 14.43
CA ARG A 58 5.34 0.64 14.91
C ARG A 58 6.45 -0.03 15.69
N GLU A 59 7.69 0.37 15.42
CA GLU A 59 8.87 -0.22 16.02
C GLU A 59 8.94 -0.01 17.54
N ALA A 60 8.49 1.15 18.02
CA ALA A 60 8.62 1.53 19.43
C ALA A 60 7.79 0.67 20.40
N ASP A 61 6.60 0.25 20.01
CA ASP A 61 5.62 -0.38 20.92
C ASP A 61 4.85 -1.55 20.30
N GLY A 62 5.14 -1.92 19.06
CA GLY A 62 4.47 -3.03 18.38
C GLY A 62 2.99 -2.79 18.10
N ARG A 63 2.50 -1.55 18.21
CA ARG A 63 1.11 -1.22 17.88
C ARG A 63 0.95 -0.89 16.40
N PRO A 64 -0.28 -0.95 15.84
CA PRO A 64 -0.54 -0.48 14.48
C PRO A 64 -0.11 0.99 14.31
N LEU A 65 0.38 1.31 13.10
CA LEU A 65 0.91 2.64 12.78
C LEU A 65 -0.14 3.76 12.89
N GLY A 66 -1.42 3.42 12.70
CA GLY A 66 -2.50 4.37 12.48
C GLY A 66 -2.62 4.76 11.01
N PHE A 67 -3.81 5.24 10.62
CA PHE A 67 -4.11 5.61 9.23
C PHE A 67 -3.16 6.68 8.68
N GLY A 68 -2.91 7.74 9.46
CA GLY A 68 -2.05 8.86 9.04
C GLY A 68 -0.61 8.41 8.77
N MET A 69 -0.01 7.62 9.67
CA MET A 69 1.36 7.14 9.45
C MET A 69 1.43 6.09 8.34
N ALA A 70 0.40 5.26 8.15
CA ALA A 70 0.34 4.37 6.99
C ALA A 70 0.31 5.17 5.67
N PHE A 71 -0.39 6.30 5.65
CA PHE A 71 -0.39 7.23 4.50
C PHE A 71 0.99 7.84 4.26
N VAL A 72 1.61 8.38 5.31
CA VAL A 72 2.97 8.94 5.22
C VAL A 72 3.96 7.89 4.72
N ARG A 73 3.87 6.65 5.20
CA ARG A 73 4.70 5.54 4.72
C ARG A 73 4.49 5.26 3.23
N ARG A 74 3.24 5.35 2.75
CA ARG A 74 2.92 5.20 1.32
C ARG A 74 3.60 6.28 0.47
N LEU A 75 3.65 7.51 0.95
CA LEU A 75 4.37 8.61 0.28
C LEU A 75 5.89 8.44 0.39
N ALA A 76 6.39 7.99 1.55
CA ALA A 76 7.81 7.78 1.79
C ALA A 76 8.42 6.69 0.89
N HIS A 77 7.61 5.74 0.37
CA HIS A 77 8.06 4.80 -0.66
C HIS A 77 8.51 5.46 -1.97
N PHE A 78 8.22 6.76 -2.17
CA PHE A 78 8.85 7.52 -3.25
C PHE A 78 10.37 7.59 -3.08
N LEU A 79 10.86 7.68 -1.84
CA LEU A 79 12.31 7.67 -1.52
C LEU A 79 12.96 6.35 -1.93
N ASP A 80 12.26 5.24 -1.77
CA ASP A 80 12.77 3.93 -2.19
C ASP A 80 13.00 3.86 -3.69
N SER A 81 12.11 4.49 -4.47
CA SER A 81 12.20 4.58 -5.93
C SER A 81 13.25 5.60 -6.39
N LEU A 82 13.33 6.77 -5.73
CA LEU A 82 14.31 7.82 -6.06
C LEU A 82 15.75 7.35 -5.92
N ALA A 83 16.03 6.48 -4.95
CA ALA A 83 17.33 5.88 -4.75
C ALA A 83 17.62 4.75 -5.77
N CYS A 84 17.29 4.96 -7.05
CA CYS A 84 17.43 3.95 -8.11
C CYS A 84 16.81 2.58 -7.75
N TYR A 85 15.64 2.60 -7.10
CA TYR A 85 14.95 1.42 -6.56
C TYR A 85 15.70 0.62 -5.48
N ILE A 86 16.87 1.08 -5.02
CA ILE A 86 17.68 0.39 -4.01
C ILE A 86 16.91 0.27 -2.68
N GLY A 87 16.09 1.26 -2.32
CA GLY A 87 15.31 1.20 -1.08
C GLY A 87 14.32 0.04 -1.02
N TRP A 88 13.83 -0.42 -2.18
CA TRP A 88 12.96 -1.60 -2.27
C TRP A 88 13.71 -2.92 -2.01
N LEU A 89 15.02 -2.95 -2.31
CA LEU A 89 15.89 -4.11 -2.08
C LEU A 89 16.58 -4.07 -0.73
N TRP A 90 16.61 -2.91 -0.07
CA TRP A 90 17.23 -2.70 1.24
C TRP A 90 16.86 -3.74 2.31
N PRO A 91 15.60 -4.21 2.42
CA PRO A 91 15.24 -5.27 3.37
C PRO A 91 16.04 -6.57 3.27
N LEU A 92 16.72 -6.83 2.15
CA LEU A 92 17.51 -8.05 1.95
C LEU A 92 18.77 -8.11 2.81
N TRP A 93 19.36 -6.96 3.14
CA TRP A 93 20.59 -6.86 3.94
C TRP A 93 20.45 -5.99 5.18
N ASP A 94 19.31 -5.31 5.36
CA ASP A 94 19.01 -4.56 6.57
C ASP A 94 18.76 -5.49 7.77
N GLU A 95 19.37 -5.19 8.92
CA GLU A 95 19.23 -6.00 10.15
C GLU A 95 17.76 -6.17 10.58
N LYS A 96 16.94 -5.14 10.38
CA LYS A 96 15.51 -5.13 10.72
C LYS A 96 14.61 -5.39 9.52
N LYS A 97 15.18 -5.66 8.35
CA LYS A 97 14.48 -5.91 7.08
C LYS A 97 13.55 -4.75 6.68
N GLN A 98 13.99 -3.50 6.90
CA GLN A 98 13.23 -2.29 6.63
C GLN A 98 13.54 -1.71 5.24
N THR A 99 12.55 -1.12 4.58
CA THR A 99 12.76 -0.19 3.45
C THR A 99 13.17 1.21 3.96
N PHE A 100 13.54 2.15 3.09
CA PHE A 100 13.77 3.53 3.53
C PHE A 100 12.49 4.17 4.06
N ALA A 101 11.35 3.88 3.42
CA ALA A 101 10.04 4.31 3.92
C ALA A 101 9.77 3.80 5.34
N ASP A 102 10.12 2.54 5.61
CA ASP A 102 9.91 1.92 6.92
C ASP A 102 10.77 2.58 8.00
N LYS A 103 12.02 2.92 7.67
CA LYS A 103 12.95 3.63 8.57
C LYS A 103 12.46 5.04 8.88
N VAL A 104 12.04 5.79 7.87
CA VAL A 104 11.49 7.15 8.04
C VAL A 104 10.24 7.15 8.91
N CYS A 105 9.41 6.10 8.79
CA CYS A 105 8.17 5.98 9.54
C CYS A 105 8.29 5.19 10.85
N SER A 106 9.50 4.81 11.26
CA SER A 106 9.77 3.97 12.44
C SER A 106 8.85 2.75 12.52
N SER A 107 8.75 2.03 11.40
CA SER A 107 7.87 0.87 11.24
C SER A 107 8.67 -0.40 10.92
N VAL A 108 8.11 -1.55 11.31
CA VAL A 108 8.74 -2.86 11.11
C VAL A 108 7.70 -3.87 10.68
N VAL A 109 8.10 -4.81 9.81
CA VAL A 109 7.26 -5.93 9.38
C VAL A 109 7.65 -7.18 10.15
N VAL A 110 6.67 -7.79 10.81
CA VAL A 110 6.84 -9.01 11.61
C VAL A 110 5.92 -10.12 11.11
N LYS A 111 6.20 -11.37 11.48
CA LYS A 111 5.26 -12.47 11.26
C LYS A 111 4.00 -12.25 12.09
N ALA A 112 2.84 -12.45 11.48
CA ALA A 112 1.57 -12.49 12.17
C ALA A 112 1.38 -13.92 12.69
N ASN A 113 1.37 -14.07 14.02
CA ASN A 113 1.05 -15.33 14.69
C ASN A 113 -0.43 -15.67 14.55
#